data_AF-A0A430G7Y0-F1
#
_entry.id   AF-A0A430G7Y0-F1
#
_cell.length_a   1.000
_cell.length_b   1.000
_cell.length_c   1.000
_cell.angle_alpha   90.00
_cell.angle_beta   90.00
_cell.angle_gamma   90.00
#
_symmetry.space_group_name_H-M   'P 1'
#
loop_
_entity.id
_entity.type
_entity.pdbx_description
1 polymer ?
#
loop_
_entity_poly.entity_id
_entity_poly.type
_entity_poly.pdbx_seq_one_letter_code
_entity_poly.pdbx_strand_id
1 'polypeptide(L)'
;MTDGQEFTPDWFSKPGDSLRAQMARRGVTAQQLADELDGGFATLRGLLDGSVAIDSDHAAVLTGLLGGTPSFWLKRQANYRESLERALERAASDVEETDAWLRLQIPGPRPRGRLSQQGRRDELRRRLAFFNVGTMNAWDARYGRICSDTLFRTSSAFESKDTAVLMWLRMGELATDLVTTRPWNAGNLQDRLDAIKALSKIKEPERFLPKLRVLCAEAGVAVVAKKAPEGCRASGATRMVAPDKAMILMSFRGRSNDKFWFTLLHEIGHLLLHGAKTFVDDDMESIDDSEREANEFAARCIVPVNRFEEFERLGNNRDSVIRFSVRSGVGPGLTVGQMQHNRMIAPDKLNELKKFWKWSDLERVLD
;
A
#
# COMPACT_ATOMS: atom_id res chain seq x y z
N MET A 1 37.06 -23.59 24.13
CA MET A 1 35.65 -23.77 23.75
C MET A 1 35.13 -22.39 23.42
N THR A 2 35.05 -22.08 22.13
CA THR A 2 34.49 -20.82 21.64
C THR A 2 32.97 -20.95 21.72
N ASP A 3 32.34 -20.16 22.60
CA ASP A 3 30.89 -19.95 22.60
C ASP A 3 30.48 -19.51 21.19
N GLY A 4 29.91 -20.45 20.44
CA GLY A 4 29.22 -20.14 19.20
C GLY A 4 27.95 -19.39 19.57
N GLN A 5 28.03 -18.05 19.64
CA GLN A 5 26.82 -17.22 19.63
C GLN A 5 26.00 -17.64 18.41
N GLU A 6 24.91 -18.35 18.68
CA GLU A 6 23.97 -18.80 17.68
C GLU A 6 23.41 -17.54 17.00
N PHE A 7 23.78 -17.35 15.73
CA PHE A 7 23.29 -16.21 14.95
C PHE A 7 21.77 -16.27 14.94
N THR A 8 21.14 -15.32 15.62
CA THR A 8 19.69 -15.17 15.71
C THR A 8 19.29 -14.01 14.81
N PRO A 9 18.83 -14.27 13.58
CA PRO A 9 18.44 -13.20 12.68
C PRO A 9 17.29 -12.38 13.29
N ASP A 10 17.34 -11.05 13.18
CA ASP A 10 16.28 -10.14 13.63
C ASP A 10 15.01 -10.16 12.73
N TRP A 11 14.97 -11.07 11.75
CA TRP A 11 13.88 -11.22 10.79
C TRP A 11 13.27 -12.62 10.82
N PHE A 12 11.95 -12.70 10.62
CA PHE A 12 11.25 -13.98 10.52
C PHE A 12 11.14 -14.43 9.07
N SER A 13 11.58 -15.66 8.78
CA SER A 13 11.29 -16.31 7.51
C SER A 13 9.89 -16.93 7.58
N LYS A 14 8.87 -16.21 7.10
CA LYS A 14 7.50 -16.72 7.14
C LYS A 14 7.29 -17.84 6.14
N PRO A 15 6.30 -18.73 6.36
CA PRO A 15 5.89 -19.69 5.34
C PRO A 15 5.38 -18.95 4.08
N GLY A 16 4.69 -17.82 4.28
CA GLY A 16 4.27 -16.92 3.20
C GLY A 16 5.39 -16.45 2.27
N ASP A 17 6.63 -16.28 2.77
CA ASP A 17 7.77 -15.90 1.92
C ASP A 17 8.12 -17.01 0.93
N SER A 18 8.10 -18.25 1.40
CA SER A 18 8.27 -19.43 0.53
C SER A 18 7.10 -19.58 -0.43
N LEU A 19 5.88 -19.31 0.04
CA LEU A 19 4.67 -19.35 -0.77
C LEU A 19 4.76 -18.38 -1.96
N ARG A 20 5.08 -17.11 -1.70
CA ARG A 20 5.29 -16.09 -2.75
C ARG A 20 6.35 -16.51 -3.75
N ALA A 21 7.50 -16.99 -3.26
CA ALA A 21 8.60 -17.39 -4.12
C ALA A 21 8.21 -18.55 -5.05
N GLN A 22 7.43 -19.53 -4.56
CA GLN A 22 6.97 -20.64 -5.38
C GLN A 22 5.86 -20.23 -6.35
N MET A 23 4.92 -19.37 -5.93
CA MET A 23 3.89 -18.80 -6.81
C MET A 23 4.54 -18.09 -8.01
N ALA A 24 5.53 -17.23 -7.75
CA ALA A 24 6.26 -16.52 -8.79
C ALA A 24 7.02 -17.48 -9.73
N ARG A 25 7.78 -18.43 -9.18
CA ARG A 25 8.57 -19.40 -9.97
C ARG A 25 7.72 -20.27 -10.88
N ARG A 26 6.50 -20.63 -10.45
CA ARG A 26 5.60 -21.52 -11.19
C ARG A 26 4.53 -20.79 -11.99
N GLY A 27 4.47 -19.46 -11.90
CA GLY A 27 3.41 -18.67 -12.54
C GLY A 27 2.02 -18.97 -12.00
N VAL A 28 1.90 -19.46 -10.76
CA VAL A 28 0.61 -19.74 -10.13
C VAL A 28 0.05 -18.45 -9.56
N THR A 29 -1.14 -18.08 -10.02
CA THR A 29 -1.83 -16.85 -9.58
C THR A 29 -2.47 -17.04 -8.22
N ALA A 30 -2.71 -15.93 -7.52
CA ALA A 30 -3.44 -15.95 -6.25
C ALA A 30 -4.86 -16.51 -6.38
N GLN A 31 -5.53 -16.30 -7.52
CA GLN A 31 -6.85 -16.85 -7.80
C GLN A 31 -6.81 -18.39 -7.84
N GLN A 32 -5.91 -18.97 -8.63
CA GLN A 32 -5.77 -20.42 -8.75
C GLN A 32 -5.50 -21.09 -7.41
N LEU A 33 -4.71 -20.45 -6.55
CA LEU A 33 -4.41 -20.98 -5.22
C LEU A 33 -5.58 -20.81 -4.26
N ALA A 34 -6.29 -19.67 -4.32
CA ALA A 34 -7.47 -19.42 -3.51
C ALA A 34 -8.61 -20.39 -3.84
N ASP A 35 -8.80 -20.77 -5.11
CA ASP A 35 -9.87 -21.67 -5.53
C ASP A 35 -9.75 -23.08 -4.93
N GLU A 36 -8.53 -23.52 -4.58
CA GLU A 36 -8.26 -24.83 -3.97
C GLU A 36 -8.16 -24.79 -2.43
N LEU A 37 -8.17 -23.60 -1.81
CA LEU A 37 -8.08 -23.45 -0.36
C LEU A 37 -9.48 -23.27 0.23
N ASP A 38 -9.81 -24.03 1.28
CA ASP A 38 -11.01 -23.75 2.07
C ASP A 38 -10.91 -22.32 2.65
N GLY A 39 -12.02 -21.57 2.61
CA GLY A 39 -12.04 -20.13 2.92
C GLY A 39 -11.43 -19.20 1.86
N GLY A 40 -10.95 -19.74 0.73
CA GLY A 40 -10.56 -18.97 -0.45
C GLY A 40 -9.48 -17.93 -0.21
N PHE A 41 -9.70 -16.71 -0.74
CA PHE A 41 -8.77 -15.59 -0.55
C PHE A 41 -8.54 -15.20 0.91
N ALA A 42 -9.50 -15.46 1.82
CA ALA A 42 -9.31 -15.15 3.24
C ALA A 42 -8.19 -16.03 3.82
N THR A 43 -8.23 -17.33 3.52
CA THR A 43 -7.21 -18.29 3.93
C THR A 43 -5.88 -18.00 3.26
N LEU A 44 -5.87 -17.78 1.93
CA LEU A 44 -4.63 -17.44 1.21
C LEU A 44 -3.94 -16.19 1.81
N ARG A 45 -4.69 -15.14 2.12
CA ARG A 45 -4.16 -13.95 2.80
C ARG A 45 -3.53 -14.30 4.14
N GLY A 46 -4.24 -15.09 4.94
CA GLY A 46 -3.75 -15.53 6.24
C GLY A 46 -2.48 -16.37 6.16
N LEU A 47 -2.34 -17.22 5.14
CA LEU A 47 -1.12 -18.00 4.90
C LEU A 47 0.06 -17.10 4.46
N LEU A 48 -0.20 -16.11 3.60
CA LEU A 48 0.81 -15.17 3.11
C LEU A 48 1.32 -14.21 4.20
N ASP A 49 0.42 -13.73 5.06
CA ASP A 49 0.77 -12.82 6.14
C ASP A 49 1.18 -13.55 7.44
N GLY A 50 0.93 -14.86 7.55
CA GLY A 50 1.30 -15.71 8.68
C GLY A 50 0.29 -15.71 9.84
N SER A 51 -0.89 -15.11 9.67
CA SER A 51 -2.00 -15.16 10.65
C SER A 51 -2.77 -16.48 10.65
N VAL A 52 -2.73 -17.23 9.53
CA VAL A 52 -3.22 -18.61 9.44
C VAL A 52 -2.03 -19.55 9.37
N ALA A 53 -2.03 -20.58 10.21
CA ALA A 53 -0.98 -21.59 10.21
C ALA A 53 -1.21 -22.59 9.07
N ILE A 54 -0.14 -23.01 8.40
CA ILE A 54 -0.20 -24.15 7.47
C ILE A 54 -0.42 -25.42 8.31
N ASP A 55 -1.52 -26.13 8.04
CA ASP A 55 -1.81 -27.46 8.56
C ASP A 55 -1.61 -28.53 7.47
N SER A 56 -2.08 -29.75 7.73
CA SER A 56 -1.97 -30.87 6.77
C SER A 56 -2.69 -30.60 5.46
N ASP A 57 -3.85 -29.96 5.52
CA ASP A 57 -4.75 -29.79 4.38
C ASP A 57 -4.22 -28.66 3.50
N HIS A 58 -3.84 -27.54 4.12
CA HIS A 58 -3.07 -26.49 3.45
C HIS A 58 -1.81 -27.07 2.80
N ALA A 59 -1.00 -27.86 3.52
CA ALA A 59 0.24 -28.42 2.99
C ALA A 59 0.01 -29.34 1.78
N ALA A 60 -1.10 -30.10 1.75
CA ALA A 60 -1.49 -30.90 0.61
C ALA A 60 -1.82 -30.05 -0.62
N VAL A 61 -2.65 -29.01 -0.45
CA VAL A 61 -3.01 -28.05 -1.52
C VAL A 61 -1.76 -27.35 -2.07
N LEU A 62 -0.91 -26.82 -1.18
CA LEU A 62 0.34 -26.15 -1.56
C LEU A 62 1.28 -27.09 -2.31
N THR A 63 1.35 -28.36 -1.90
CA THR A 63 2.15 -29.37 -2.61
C THR A 63 1.64 -29.61 -4.03
N GLY A 64 0.32 -29.75 -4.19
CA GLY A 64 -0.30 -29.99 -5.50
C GLY A 64 -0.04 -28.86 -6.50
N LEU A 65 -0.19 -27.61 -6.07
CA LEU A 65 -0.09 -26.45 -6.96
C LEU A 65 1.33 -25.87 -7.06
N LEU A 66 2.06 -25.82 -5.94
CA LEU A 66 3.35 -25.13 -5.83
C LEU A 66 4.54 -26.10 -5.68
N GLY A 67 4.28 -27.40 -5.58
CA GLY A 67 5.31 -28.42 -5.38
C GLY A 67 5.88 -28.43 -3.96
N GLY A 68 7.07 -29.04 -3.83
CA GLY A 68 7.62 -29.40 -2.53
C GLY A 68 6.96 -30.68 -1.99
N THR A 69 7.10 -30.92 -0.69
CA THR A 69 6.43 -32.02 0.02
C THR A 69 5.54 -31.46 1.12
N PRO A 70 4.53 -32.21 1.60
CA PRO A 70 3.75 -31.77 2.77
C PRO A 70 4.65 -31.52 3.98
N SER A 71 5.67 -32.36 4.17
CA SER A 71 6.67 -32.21 5.23
C SER A 71 7.50 -30.93 5.12
N PHE A 72 7.81 -30.47 3.90
CA PHE A 72 8.49 -29.19 3.68
C PHE A 72 7.63 -28.02 4.21
N TRP A 73 6.36 -27.94 3.81
CA TRP A 73 5.47 -26.85 4.22
C TRP A 73 5.21 -26.84 5.73
N LEU A 74 4.95 -28.02 6.32
CA LEU A 74 4.80 -28.16 7.76
C LEU A 74 6.08 -27.79 8.53
N LYS A 75 7.26 -28.16 8.01
CA LYS A 75 8.54 -27.77 8.61
C LYS A 75 8.76 -26.26 8.54
N ARG A 76 8.39 -25.60 7.44
CA ARG A 76 8.41 -24.13 7.32
C ARG A 76 7.52 -23.47 8.37
N GLN A 77 6.32 -24.00 8.60
CA GLN A 77 5.42 -23.51 9.64
C GLN A 77 5.98 -23.72 11.06
N ALA A 78 6.59 -24.87 11.33
CA ALA A 78 7.23 -25.15 12.61
C ALA A 78 8.38 -24.16 12.90
N ASN A 79 9.27 -23.97 11.93
CA ASN A 79 10.40 -23.03 12.06
C ASN A 79 9.93 -21.58 12.25
N TYR A 80 8.84 -21.17 11.58
CA TYR A 80 8.24 -19.85 11.79
C TYR A 80 7.68 -19.70 13.21
N ARG A 81 6.96 -20.72 13.71
CA ARG A 81 6.39 -20.69 15.06
C ARG A 81 7.48 -20.55 16.12
N GLU A 82 8.55 -21.33 15.99
CA GLU A 82 9.71 -21.27 16.90
C GLU A 82 10.38 -19.90 16.86
N SER A 83 10.57 -19.33 15.67
CA SER A 83 11.18 -18.00 15.53
C SER A 83 10.31 -16.90 16.14
N LEU A 84 8.99 -16.95 15.90
CA LEU A 84 8.05 -15.98 16.46
C LEU A 84 8.00 -16.07 17.99
N GLU A 85 8.06 -17.28 18.56
CA GLU A 85 8.05 -17.46 20.01
C GLU A 85 9.34 -16.91 20.64
N ARG A 86 10.51 -17.11 20.03
CA ARG A 86 11.76 -16.49 20.50
C ARG A 86 11.69 -14.96 20.53
N ALA A 87 11.18 -14.34 19.46
CA ALA A 87 11.03 -12.89 19.44
C ALA A 87 9.98 -12.39 20.43
N LEU A 88 8.91 -13.17 20.64
CA LEU A 88 7.91 -12.87 21.64
C LEU A 88 8.50 -12.92 23.05
N GLU A 89 9.32 -13.92 23.36
CA GLU A 89 10.02 -14.04 24.65
C GLU A 89 10.96 -12.85 24.87
N ARG A 90 11.77 -12.50 23.86
CA ARG A 90 12.65 -11.32 23.91
C ARG A 90 11.85 -10.06 24.18
N ALA A 91 10.86 -9.75 23.33
CA ALA A 91 10.09 -8.52 23.47
C ALA A 91 9.27 -8.48 24.77
N ALA A 92 8.79 -9.62 25.27
CA ALA A 92 8.04 -9.69 26.53
C ALA A 92 8.93 -9.56 27.78
N SER A 93 10.24 -9.81 27.65
CA SER A 93 11.20 -9.68 28.76
C SER A 93 11.56 -8.22 29.07
N ASP A 94 11.33 -7.31 28.12
CA ASP A 94 11.57 -5.88 28.23
C ASP A 94 10.24 -5.12 28.28
N VAL A 95 10.01 -4.37 29.36
CA VAL A 95 8.78 -3.62 29.59
C VAL A 95 8.65 -2.46 28.60
N GLU A 96 9.76 -1.78 28.28
CA GLU A 96 9.76 -0.65 27.35
C GLU A 96 9.50 -1.13 25.93
N GLU A 97 10.16 -2.20 25.49
CA GLU A 97 9.91 -2.80 24.18
C GLU A 97 8.47 -3.32 24.07
N THR A 98 7.96 -4.01 25.09
CA THR A 98 6.56 -4.46 25.12
C THR A 98 5.60 -3.28 24.97
N ASP A 99 5.78 -2.21 25.74
CA ASP A 99 4.89 -1.05 25.68
C ASP A 99 4.99 -0.32 24.34
N ALA A 100 6.18 -0.24 23.74
CA ALA A 100 6.37 0.32 22.40
C ALA A 100 5.59 -0.46 21.34
N TRP A 101 5.70 -1.80 21.36
CA TRP A 101 4.91 -2.67 20.49
C TRP A 101 3.41 -2.46 20.69
N LEU A 102 2.93 -2.47 21.94
CA LEU A 102 1.50 -2.37 22.24
C LEU A 102 0.86 -1.06 21.76
N ARG A 103 1.64 0.03 21.62
CA ARG A 103 1.18 1.30 21.01
C ARG A 103 0.92 1.20 19.50
N LEU A 104 1.58 0.27 18.79
CA LEU A 104 1.39 0.10 17.36
C LEU A 104 -0.02 -0.39 17.04
N GLN A 105 -0.60 0.16 15.97
CA GLN A 105 -1.91 -0.23 15.48
C GLN A 105 -1.80 -1.42 14.53
N ILE A 106 -2.71 -2.38 14.68
CA ILE A 106 -2.90 -3.49 13.75
C ILE A 106 -4.39 -3.62 13.40
N PRO A 107 -4.75 -4.24 12.26
CA PRO A 107 -6.15 -4.47 11.91
C PRO A 107 -6.86 -5.34 12.95
N GLY A 108 -8.16 -5.08 13.12
CA GLY A 108 -9.02 -5.83 14.04
C GLY A 108 -9.36 -5.06 15.33
N PRO A 109 -10.06 -5.71 16.27
CA PRO A 109 -10.56 -5.07 17.48
C PRO A 109 -9.40 -4.66 18.40
N ARG A 110 -9.43 -3.41 18.86
CA ARG A 110 -8.54 -2.94 19.93
C ARG A 110 -9.00 -3.54 21.26
N PRO A 111 -8.07 -4.06 22.09
CA PRO A 111 -8.42 -4.53 23.41
C PRO A 111 -8.99 -3.38 24.27
N ARG A 112 -10.02 -3.68 25.07
CA ARG A 112 -10.64 -2.72 25.99
C ARG A 112 -10.18 -2.99 27.41
N GLY A 113 -9.91 -1.92 28.16
CA GLY A 113 -9.47 -2.01 29.56
C GLY A 113 -8.03 -2.49 29.73
N ARG A 114 -7.66 -2.82 30.97
CA ARG A 114 -6.31 -3.29 31.31
C ARG A 114 -6.14 -4.75 30.89
N LEU A 115 -5.15 -5.02 30.04
CA LEU A 115 -4.81 -6.37 29.61
C LEU A 115 -4.21 -7.20 30.74
N SER A 116 -4.57 -8.49 30.83
CA SER A 116 -3.84 -9.48 31.63
C SER A 116 -2.46 -9.73 31.05
N GLN A 117 -1.55 -10.39 31.79
CA GLN A 117 -0.24 -10.77 31.25
C GLN A 117 -0.36 -11.61 29.98
N GLN A 118 -1.27 -12.60 29.98
CA GLN A 118 -1.55 -13.40 28.79
C GLN A 118 -2.09 -12.55 27.63
N GLY A 119 -3.02 -11.63 27.92
CA GLY A 119 -3.57 -10.73 26.90
C GLY A 119 -2.52 -9.80 26.29
N ARG A 120 -1.56 -9.31 27.08
CA ARG A 120 -0.40 -8.54 26.58
C ARG A 120 0.47 -9.40 25.67
N ARG A 121 0.77 -10.63 26.09
CA ARG A 121 1.59 -11.58 25.30
C ARG A 121 0.92 -11.92 23.96
N ASP A 122 -0.38 -12.16 23.95
CA ASP A 122 -1.13 -12.44 22.71
C ASP A 122 -1.14 -11.22 21.78
N GLU A 123 -1.29 -10.02 22.34
CA GLU A 123 -1.31 -8.77 21.59
C GLU A 123 0.05 -8.41 20.97
N LEU A 124 1.12 -8.70 21.71
CA LEU A 124 2.50 -8.61 21.24
C LEU A 124 2.75 -9.60 20.09
N ARG A 125 2.34 -10.86 20.24
CA ARG A 125 2.43 -11.88 19.18
C ARG A 125 1.75 -11.42 17.89
N ARG A 126 0.53 -10.84 17.99
CA ARG A 126 -0.20 -10.32 16.83
C ARG A 126 0.57 -9.21 16.08
N ARG A 127 1.26 -8.32 16.79
CA ARG A 127 2.06 -7.22 16.17
C ARG A 127 3.34 -7.72 15.53
N LEU A 128 4.09 -8.57 16.23
CA LEU A 128 5.30 -9.19 15.69
C LEU A 128 4.98 -9.95 14.40
N ALA A 129 3.88 -10.72 14.42
CA ALA A 129 3.36 -11.39 13.23
C ALA A 129 2.95 -10.37 12.15
N PHE A 130 2.10 -9.38 12.45
CA PHE A 130 1.60 -8.43 11.44
C PHE A 130 2.73 -7.67 10.73
N PHE A 131 3.65 -7.05 11.48
CA PHE A 131 4.75 -6.26 10.92
C PHE A 131 5.91 -7.10 10.35
N ASN A 132 5.97 -8.39 10.69
CA ASN A 132 7.00 -9.33 10.25
C ASN A 132 8.44 -8.94 10.62
N VAL A 133 8.64 -8.45 11.85
CA VAL A 133 9.97 -8.06 12.36
C VAL A 133 10.08 -8.46 13.82
N GLY A 134 11.24 -8.97 14.22
CA GLY A 134 11.44 -9.57 15.55
C GLY A 134 11.80 -8.59 16.65
N THR A 135 12.09 -7.33 16.30
CA THR A 135 12.54 -6.29 17.23
C THR A 135 12.02 -4.92 16.81
N MET A 136 11.94 -3.98 17.76
CA MET A 136 11.64 -2.58 17.43
C MET A 136 12.71 -1.92 16.55
N ASN A 137 13.98 -2.33 16.67
CA ASN A 137 15.05 -1.82 15.79
C ASN A 137 14.85 -2.25 14.33
N ALA A 138 14.47 -3.51 14.09
CA ALA A 138 14.16 -3.99 12.76
C ALA A 138 12.87 -3.34 12.20
N TRP A 139 11.91 -3.05 13.09
CA TRP A 139 10.74 -2.27 12.74
C TRP A 139 11.11 -0.85 12.31
N ASP A 140 11.95 -0.16 13.09
CA ASP A 140 12.39 1.20 12.82
C ASP A 140 13.27 1.29 11.55
N ALA A 141 14.16 0.33 11.34
CA ALA A 141 14.94 0.24 10.11
C ALA A 141 14.04 0.09 8.86
N ARG A 142 12.91 -0.61 8.99
CA ARG A 142 11.95 -0.85 7.90
C ARG A 142 10.98 0.31 7.68
N TYR A 143 10.53 0.96 8.76
CA TYR A 143 9.42 1.92 8.73
C TYR A 143 9.77 3.30 9.28
N GLY A 144 10.76 3.43 10.16
CA GLY A 144 11.14 4.70 10.81
C GLY A 144 11.47 5.80 9.81
N ARG A 145 12.08 5.41 8.70
CA ARG A 145 12.37 6.23 7.52
C ARG A 145 11.16 6.77 6.75
N ILE A 146 9.98 6.16 6.90
CA ILE A 146 8.75 6.54 6.19
C ILE A 146 8.02 7.67 6.93
N CYS A 147 8.33 7.85 8.21
CA CYS A 147 7.90 8.99 9.00
C CYS A 147 8.97 10.08 8.84
N SER A 148 8.67 11.18 8.15
CA SER A 148 9.60 12.31 8.05
C SER A 148 10.02 12.80 9.44
N ASP A 149 11.25 13.31 9.59
CA ASP A 149 11.75 13.94 10.82
C ASP A 149 10.87 15.11 11.32
N THR A 150 10.02 15.67 10.45
CA THR A 150 8.99 16.66 10.81
C THR A 150 7.84 16.09 11.65
N LEU A 151 7.60 14.78 11.64
CA LEU A 151 6.54 14.11 12.42
C LEU A 151 6.99 13.71 13.84
N PHE A 152 8.27 13.41 14.05
CA PHE A 152 8.78 12.97 15.36
C PHE A 152 9.01 14.10 16.37
N ARG A 153 9.05 15.36 15.94
CA ARG A 153 9.44 16.48 16.82
C ARG A 153 8.32 17.21 17.57
N THR A 154 7.05 16.81 17.47
CA THR A 154 5.97 17.54 18.18
C THR A 154 4.95 16.67 18.92
N SER A 155 5.22 16.45 20.22
CA SER A 155 4.26 16.11 21.31
C SER A 155 3.47 14.79 21.21
N SER A 156 3.18 14.20 22.39
CA SER A 156 2.50 12.92 22.64
C SER A 156 1.12 12.73 21.98
N ALA A 157 0.54 13.78 21.38
CA ALA A 157 -0.71 13.70 20.61
C ALA A 157 -0.50 13.29 19.13
N PHE A 158 0.74 13.24 18.63
CA PHE A 158 1.08 12.87 17.26
C PHE A 158 1.38 11.37 17.04
N GLU A 159 1.85 10.63 18.07
CA GLU A 159 2.17 9.19 17.99
C GLU A 159 1.03 8.31 17.41
N SER A 160 -0.23 8.67 17.68
CA SER A 160 -1.40 7.89 17.23
C SER A 160 -1.70 7.99 15.73
N LYS A 161 -1.21 9.02 15.02
CA LYS A 161 -1.47 9.23 13.59
C LYS A 161 -0.47 8.48 12.72
N ASP A 162 0.77 8.41 13.16
CA ASP A 162 1.86 7.77 12.41
C ASP A 162 1.70 6.26 12.43
N THR A 163 1.31 5.69 13.57
CA THR A 163 0.98 4.26 13.69
C THR A 163 -0.19 3.83 12.79
N ALA A 164 -1.16 4.72 12.52
CA ALA A 164 -2.26 4.45 11.60
C ALA A 164 -1.81 4.45 10.12
N VAL A 165 -0.89 5.36 9.75
CA VAL A 165 -0.27 5.39 8.42
C VAL A 165 0.57 4.14 8.18
N LEU A 166 1.39 3.75 9.16
CA LEU A 166 2.23 2.56 9.07
C LEU A 166 1.42 1.27 9.00
N MET A 167 0.33 1.18 9.78
CA MET A 167 -0.62 0.08 9.65
C MET A 167 -1.21 0.02 8.24
N TRP A 168 -1.62 1.16 7.69
CA TRP A 168 -2.19 1.25 6.34
C TRP A 168 -1.19 0.84 5.26
N LEU A 169 0.06 1.30 5.35
CA LEU A 169 1.15 0.90 4.47
C LEU A 169 1.37 -0.61 4.52
N ARG A 170 1.44 -1.19 5.72
CA ARG A 170 1.60 -2.64 5.90
C ARG A 170 0.43 -3.43 5.33
N MET A 171 -0.81 -2.94 5.50
CA MET A 171 -1.99 -3.54 4.85
C MET A 171 -1.87 -3.48 3.32
N GLY A 172 -1.32 -2.40 2.78
CA GLY A 172 -1.00 -2.28 1.36
C GLY A 172 0.02 -3.31 0.91
N GLU A 173 1.16 -3.41 1.59
CA GLU A 173 2.21 -4.39 1.30
C GLU A 173 1.64 -5.81 1.21
N LEU A 174 0.88 -6.22 2.24
CA LEU A 174 0.27 -7.56 2.29
C LEU A 174 -0.71 -7.78 1.14
N ALA A 175 -1.46 -6.76 0.73
CA ALA A 175 -2.38 -6.87 -0.40
C ALA A 175 -1.65 -6.94 -1.75
N THR A 176 -0.45 -6.37 -1.88
CA THR A 176 0.33 -6.50 -3.12
C THR A 176 0.74 -7.95 -3.40
N ASP A 177 0.85 -8.81 -2.38
CA ASP A 177 1.20 -10.22 -2.52
C ASP A 177 0.22 -10.99 -3.42
N LEU A 178 -1.03 -10.54 -3.48
CA LEU A 178 -2.08 -11.14 -4.30
C LEU A 178 -2.09 -10.62 -5.75
N VAL A 179 -1.31 -9.58 -6.04
CA VAL A 179 -1.27 -8.94 -7.36
C VAL A 179 -0.06 -9.45 -8.13
N THR A 180 -0.30 -10.25 -9.16
CA THR A 180 0.75 -10.65 -10.11
C THR A 180 1.11 -9.48 -11.02
N THR A 181 2.40 -9.20 -11.17
CA THR A 181 2.91 -8.12 -12.02
C THR A 181 4.06 -8.63 -12.90
N ARG A 182 4.36 -7.91 -13.98
CA ARG A 182 5.65 -8.03 -14.68
C ARG A 182 6.77 -7.42 -13.80
N PRO A 183 8.05 -7.60 -14.16
CA PRO A 183 9.13 -6.83 -13.54
C PRO A 183 8.94 -5.32 -13.75
N TRP A 184 9.23 -4.55 -12.70
CA TRP A 184 9.17 -3.09 -12.67
C TRP A 184 9.99 -2.49 -13.82
N ASN A 185 9.35 -1.62 -14.59
CA ASN A 185 9.99 -0.89 -15.66
C ASN A 185 9.35 0.50 -15.83
N ALA A 186 10.12 1.54 -15.56
CA ALA A 186 9.66 2.93 -15.64
C ALA A 186 9.20 3.31 -17.06
N GLY A 187 9.88 2.84 -18.11
CA GLY A 187 9.49 3.07 -19.50
C GLY A 187 8.11 2.48 -19.82
N ASN A 188 7.85 1.23 -19.40
CA ASN A 188 6.56 0.58 -19.60
C ASN A 188 5.42 1.33 -18.88
N LEU A 189 5.69 1.92 -17.70
CA LEU A 189 4.71 2.75 -16.99
C LEU A 189 4.46 4.06 -17.75
N GLN A 190 5.54 4.71 -18.21
CA GLN A 190 5.48 5.94 -18.99
C GLN A 190 4.67 5.77 -20.28
N ASP A 191 4.86 4.66 -21.00
CA ASP A 191 4.13 4.34 -22.24
C ASP A 191 2.62 4.13 -22.01
N ARG A 192 2.23 3.77 -20.78
CA ARG A 192 0.83 3.50 -20.40
C ARG A 192 0.13 4.72 -19.80
N LEU A 193 0.85 5.81 -19.57
CA LEU A 193 0.35 6.97 -18.84
C LEU A 193 -0.91 7.57 -19.49
N ASP A 194 -0.95 7.67 -20.82
CA ASP A 194 -2.14 8.20 -21.52
C ASP A 194 -3.35 7.27 -21.42
N ALA A 195 -3.15 5.95 -21.45
CA ALA A 195 -4.23 4.99 -21.23
C ALA A 195 -4.75 5.07 -19.78
N ILE A 196 -3.85 5.20 -18.81
CA ILE A 196 -4.19 5.41 -17.39
C ILE A 196 -4.99 6.70 -17.21
N LYS A 197 -4.52 7.82 -17.78
CA LYS A 197 -5.22 9.10 -17.75
C LYS A 197 -6.62 9.01 -18.35
N ALA A 198 -6.77 8.30 -19.47
CA ALA A 198 -8.06 8.14 -20.13
C ALA A 198 -9.11 7.42 -19.27
N LEU A 199 -8.69 6.54 -18.34
CA LEU A 199 -9.58 5.89 -17.39
C LEU A 199 -10.30 6.89 -16.45
N SER A 200 -9.76 8.10 -16.26
CA SER A 200 -10.40 9.16 -15.47
C SER A 200 -11.76 9.63 -16.00
N LYS A 201 -12.09 9.27 -17.25
CA LYS A 201 -13.38 9.52 -17.89
C LYS A 201 -14.49 8.57 -17.40
N ILE A 202 -14.11 7.44 -16.79
CA ILE A 202 -15.03 6.43 -16.24
C ILE A 202 -15.36 6.80 -14.79
N LYS A 203 -16.64 6.89 -14.46
CA LYS A 203 -17.10 7.38 -13.14
C LYS A 203 -17.21 6.29 -12.08
N GLU A 204 -17.38 5.03 -12.50
CA GLU A 204 -17.59 3.89 -11.61
C GLU A 204 -16.25 3.19 -11.27
N PRO A 205 -15.84 3.13 -9.99
CA PRO A 205 -14.61 2.45 -9.56
C PRO A 205 -14.52 0.99 -10.00
N GLU A 206 -15.63 0.25 -9.95
CA GLU A 206 -15.72 -1.15 -10.40
C GLU A 206 -15.34 -1.33 -11.88
N ARG A 207 -15.45 -0.28 -12.69
CA ARG A 207 -15.16 -0.32 -14.14
C ARG A 207 -13.77 0.16 -14.50
N PHE A 208 -13.19 1.09 -13.74
CA PHE A 208 -11.85 1.62 -14.02
C PHE A 208 -10.75 0.95 -13.21
N LEU A 209 -11.00 0.55 -11.95
CA LEU A 209 -9.95 0.03 -11.09
C LEU A 209 -9.36 -1.29 -11.58
N PRO A 210 -10.15 -2.26 -12.11
CA PRO A 210 -9.59 -3.46 -12.72
C PRO A 210 -8.69 -3.15 -13.92
N LYS A 211 -9.10 -2.20 -14.77
CA LYS A 211 -8.31 -1.77 -15.94
C LYS A 211 -7.02 -1.07 -15.53
N LEU A 212 -7.10 -0.21 -14.51
CA LEU A 212 -5.95 0.47 -13.94
C LEU A 212 -4.94 -0.56 -13.38
N ARG A 213 -5.42 -1.53 -12.62
CA ARG A 213 -4.60 -2.62 -12.07
C ARG A 213 -3.87 -3.37 -13.18
N VAL A 214 -4.55 -3.72 -14.28
CA VAL A 214 -3.93 -4.40 -15.43
C VAL A 214 -2.83 -3.54 -16.06
N LEU A 215 -3.12 -2.28 -16.40
CA LEU A 215 -2.14 -1.38 -17.03
C LEU A 215 -0.91 -1.20 -16.14
N CYS A 216 -1.10 -0.96 -14.84
CA CYS A 216 -0.01 -0.81 -13.88
C CYS A 216 0.76 -2.12 -13.66
N ALA A 217 0.08 -3.26 -13.58
CA ALA A 217 0.72 -4.56 -13.36
C ALA A 217 1.64 -4.96 -14.53
N GLU A 218 1.29 -4.59 -15.76
CA GLU A 218 2.14 -4.78 -16.94
C GLU A 218 3.46 -3.99 -16.88
N ALA A 219 3.50 -2.89 -16.11
CA ALA A 219 4.70 -2.10 -15.85
C ALA A 219 5.40 -2.50 -14.54
N GLY A 220 4.91 -3.52 -13.83
CA GLY A 220 5.44 -3.96 -12.54
C GLY A 220 4.96 -3.18 -11.33
N VAL A 221 3.79 -2.54 -11.42
CA VAL A 221 3.18 -1.77 -10.34
C VAL A 221 1.89 -2.44 -9.86
N ALA A 222 1.86 -2.84 -8.59
CA ALA A 222 0.66 -3.33 -7.93
C ALA A 222 -0.16 -2.15 -7.38
N VAL A 223 -1.32 -1.89 -7.98
CA VAL A 223 -2.28 -0.88 -7.49
C VAL A 223 -3.27 -1.52 -6.51
N VAL A 224 -3.19 -1.11 -5.25
CA VAL A 224 -3.99 -1.63 -4.15
C VAL A 224 -4.90 -0.52 -3.62
N ALA A 225 -6.13 -0.88 -3.27
CA ALA A 225 -7.09 0.06 -2.70
C ALA A 225 -7.50 -0.43 -1.30
N LYS A 226 -7.08 0.30 -0.27
CA LYS A 226 -7.40 -0.05 1.13
C LYS A 226 -7.94 1.18 1.83
N LYS A 227 -9.10 1.06 2.48
CA LYS A 227 -9.64 2.16 3.29
C LYS A 227 -8.63 2.54 4.37
N ALA A 228 -8.26 3.81 4.43
CA ALA A 228 -7.39 4.31 5.48
C ALA A 228 -8.05 4.08 6.86
N PRO A 229 -7.30 3.57 7.85
CA PRO A 229 -7.78 3.44 9.21
C PRO A 229 -8.02 4.80 9.86
N GLU A 230 -8.76 4.81 10.96
CA GLU A 230 -8.94 6.01 11.75
C GLU A 230 -7.60 6.59 12.20
N GLY A 231 -7.41 7.90 12.04
CA GLY A 231 -6.14 8.58 12.29
C GLY A 231 -5.22 8.70 11.08
N CYS A 232 -5.36 7.83 10.06
CA CYS A 232 -4.58 7.93 8.83
C CYS A 232 -5.11 9.03 7.90
N ARG A 233 -4.22 9.96 7.53
CA ARG A 233 -4.54 11.12 6.68
C ARG A 233 -4.06 10.99 5.24
N ALA A 234 -3.30 9.95 4.92
CA ALA A 234 -2.75 9.71 3.60
C ALA A 234 -3.87 9.45 2.57
N SER A 235 -3.70 10.03 1.38
CA SER A 235 -4.59 9.78 0.23
C SER A 235 -4.02 8.70 -0.69
N GLY A 236 -2.69 8.69 -0.83
CA GLY A 236 -1.90 7.76 -1.62
C GLY A 236 -0.60 7.43 -0.88
N ALA A 237 0.08 6.38 -1.32
CA ALA A 237 1.46 6.09 -0.99
C ALA A 237 2.07 5.18 -2.05
N THR A 238 3.38 5.35 -2.29
CA THR A 238 4.12 4.63 -3.31
C THR A 238 5.47 4.18 -2.79
N ARG A 239 5.92 2.97 -3.18
CA ARG A 239 7.28 2.47 -2.90
C ARG A 239 7.57 1.14 -3.61
N MET A 240 8.84 0.75 -3.67
CA MET A 240 9.22 -0.62 -3.99
C MET A 240 8.85 -1.58 -2.84
N VAL A 241 8.17 -2.67 -3.16
CA VAL A 241 7.88 -3.78 -2.22
C VAL A 241 8.79 -4.99 -2.45
N ALA A 242 9.42 -5.06 -3.63
CA ALA A 242 10.49 -5.99 -3.99
C ALA A 242 11.41 -5.30 -5.01
N PRO A 243 12.62 -5.84 -5.32
CA PRO A 243 13.53 -5.22 -6.29
C PRO A 243 12.92 -4.95 -7.67
N ASP A 244 11.94 -5.75 -8.08
CA ASP A 244 11.28 -5.71 -9.38
C ASP A 244 9.76 -5.46 -9.27
N LYS A 245 9.27 -4.94 -8.14
CA LYS A 245 7.84 -4.69 -7.95
C LYS A 245 7.59 -3.44 -7.12
N ALA A 246 6.86 -2.50 -7.74
CA ALA A 246 6.37 -1.30 -7.11
C ALA A 246 4.95 -1.47 -6.57
N MET A 247 4.59 -0.67 -5.57
CA MET A 247 3.24 -0.56 -5.03
C MET A 247 2.75 0.88 -5.18
N ILE A 248 1.49 1.03 -5.58
CA ILE A 248 0.70 2.25 -5.35
C ILE A 248 -0.48 1.86 -4.47
N LEU A 249 -0.61 2.52 -3.32
CA LEU A 249 -1.67 2.28 -2.34
C LEU A 249 -2.62 3.47 -2.30
N MET A 250 -3.91 3.25 -2.54
CA MET A 250 -4.93 4.30 -2.61
C MET A 250 -5.94 4.19 -1.47
N SER A 251 -6.21 5.29 -0.76
CA SER A 251 -7.13 5.28 0.40
C SER A 251 -8.56 5.68 0.07
N PHE A 252 -8.79 6.26 -1.11
CA PHE A 252 -10.03 6.94 -1.50
C PHE A 252 -10.44 8.07 -0.54
N ARG A 253 -9.50 8.64 0.23
CA ARG A 253 -9.74 9.84 1.04
C ARG A 253 -10.27 10.99 0.18
N GLY A 254 -11.23 11.75 0.71
CA GLY A 254 -11.94 12.79 -0.04
C GLY A 254 -13.06 12.27 -0.95
N ARG A 255 -13.00 10.99 -1.37
CA ARG A 255 -14.03 10.27 -2.13
C ARG A 255 -14.54 11.04 -3.34
N SER A 256 -13.65 11.71 -4.05
CA SER A 256 -13.98 12.40 -5.29
C SER A 256 -12.99 12.03 -6.39
N ASN A 257 -13.47 11.97 -7.63
CA ASN A 257 -12.68 11.50 -8.75
C ASN A 257 -11.46 12.39 -9.03
N ASP A 258 -11.62 13.70 -8.94
CA ASP A 258 -10.52 14.65 -9.08
C ASP A 258 -9.38 14.39 -8.09
N LYS A 259 -9.71 14.17 -6.81
CA LYS A 259 -8.71 13.86 -5.77
C LYS A 259 -8.06 12.50 -5.99
N PHE A 260 -8.86 11.47 -6.27
CA PHE A 260 -8.33 10.13 -6.52
C PHE A 260 -7.34 10.11 -7.69
N TRP A 261 -7.72 10.69 -8.83
CA TRP A 261 -6.87 10.66 -10.02
C TRP A 261 -5.67 11.59 -9.89
N PHE A 262 -5.79 12.75 -9.23
CA PHE A 262 -4.63 13.59 -8.94
C PHE A 262 -3.62 12.85 -8.06
N THR A 263 -4.09 12.25 -6.95
CA THR A 263 -3.23 11.44 -6.08
C THR A 263 -2.58 10.29 -6.86
N LEU A 264 -3.34 9.53 -7.66
CA LEU A 264 -2.76 8.44 -8.46
C LEU A 264 -1.64 8.94 -9.40
N LEU A 265 -1.85 10.06 -10.08
CA LEU A 265 -0.85 10.62 -11.00
C LEU A 265 0.38 11.15 -10.24
N HIS A 266 0.18 11.70 -9.04
CA HIS A 266 1.26 12.12 -8.14
C HIS A 266 2.09 10.92 -7.69
N GLU A 267 1.43 9.83 -7.27
CA GLU A 267 2.08 8.56 -6.92
C GLU A 267 2.87 7.96 -8.12
N ILE A 268 2.31 8.02 -9.33
CA ILE A 268 3.03 7.64 -10.56
C ILE A 268 4.24 8.56 -10.80
N GLY A 269 4.12 9.86 -10.49
CA GLY A 269 5.22 10.81 -10.52
C GLY A 269 6.39 10.38 -9.64
N HIS A 270 6.14 9.97 -8.40
CA HIS A 270 7.19 9.42 -7.54
C HIS A 270 7.87 8.17 -8.11
N LEU A 271 7.12 7.27 -8.76
CA LEU A 271 7.72 6.11 -9.41
C LEU A 271 8.65 6.49 -10.57
N LEU A 272 8.21 7.44 -11.41
CA LEU A 272 8.91 7.79 -12.65
C LEU A 272 10.09 8.73 -12.44
N LEU A 273 9.92 9.74 -11.58
CA LEU A 273 10.93 10.78 -11.34
C LEU A 273 11.95 10.35 -10.29
N HIS A 274 11.51 9.59 -9.29
CA HIS A 274 12.31 9.33 -8.09
C HIS A 274 12.63 7.84 -7.89
N GLY A 275 12.33 7.00 -8.88
CA GLY A 275 12.71 5.58 -8.91
C GLY A 275 12.12 4.76 -7.77
N ALA A 276 10.97 5.18 -7.23
CA ALA A 276 10.31 4.52 -6.10
C ALA A 276 11.19 4.38 -4.84
N LYS A 277 12.25 5.21 -4.74
CA LYS A 277 13.09 5.29 -3.55
C LYS A 277 12.20 5.64 -2.36
N THR A 278 12.28 4.85 -1.30
CA THR A 278 11.89 5.34 0.03
C THR A 278 12.90 6.45 0.34
N PHE A 279 12.51 7.72 0.18
CA PHE A 279 13.40 8.88 0.26
C PHE A 279 14.17 8.91 1.58
N VAL A 280 15.41 8.42 1.53
CA VAL A 280 16.36 8.42 2.64
C VAL A 280 17.76 8.31 2.06
N ASP A 281 18.23 9.39 1.45
CA ASP A 281 19.65 9.69 1.33
C ASP A 281 19.76 11.22 1.27
N ASP A 282 20.30 11.78 2.35
CA ASP A 282 20.69 13.17 2.62
C ASP A 282 19.79 14.36 2.19
N ASP A 283 19.71 15.31 3.11
CA ASP A 283 19.09 16.63 3.00
C ASP A 283 17.56 16.70 3.03
N MET A 284 17.07 17.32 4.10
CA MET A 284 15.67 17.71 4.36
C MET A 284 15.08 18.61 3.23
N GLU A 285 15.92 19.13 2.33
CA GLU A 285 15.54 19.87 1.12
C GLU A 285 15.02 18.94 -0.01
N SER A 286 15.47 17.68 -0.07
CA SER A 286 15.14 16.74 -1.16
C SER A 286 13.70 16.22 -1.13
N ILE A 287 13.07 16.13 0.05
CA ILE A 287 11.69 15.64 0.19
C ILE A 287 10.70 16.68 -0.34
N ASP A 288 10.87 17.95 0.00
CA ASP A 288 9.98 19.02 -0.46
C ASP A 288 10.08 19.21 -1.97
N ASP A 289 11.29 19.07 -2.52
CA ASP A 289 11.54 19.09 -3.96
C ASP A 289 10.85 17.92 -4.68
N SER A 290 10.99 16.69 -4.18
CA SER A 290 10.31 15.52 -4.73
C SER A 290 8.78 15.65 -4.68
N GLU A 291 8.22 16.11 -3.56
CA GLU A 291 6.77 16.32 -3.43
C GLU A 291 6.28 17.39 -4.41
N ARG A 292 7.05 18.47 -4.60
CA ARG A 292 6.76 19.51 -5.59
C ARG A 292 6.82 18.95 -7.01
N GLU A 293 7.87 18.21 -7.35
CA GLU A 293 8.05 17.59 -8.67
C GLU A 293 6.93 16.59 -9.00
N ALA A 294 6.51 15.77 -8.03
CA ALA A 294 5.39 14.84 -8.19
C ALA A 294 4.05 15.58 -8.37
N ASN A 295 3.83 16.67 -7.64
CA ASN A 295 2.66 17.53 -7.82
C ASN A 295 2.65 18.20 -9.20
N GLU A 296 3.78 18.72 -9.65
CA GLU A 296 3.93 19.31 -10.98
C GLU A 296 3.72 18.26 -12.08
N PHE A 297 4.26 17.05 -11.92
CA PHE A 297 4.04 15.94 -12.82
C PHE A 297 2.55 15.61 -12.95
N ALA A 298 1.84 15.49 -11.82
CA ALA A 298 0.40 15.23 -11.80
C ALA A 298 -0.38 16.36 -12.48
N ALA A 299 -0.04 17.63 -12.21
CA ALA A 299 -0.65 18.78 -12.84
C ALA A 299 -0.44 18.80 -14.36
N ARG A 300 0.79 18.54 -14.83
CA ARG A 300 1.12 18.48 -16.27
C ARG A 300 0.47 17.31 -16.99
N CYS A 301 0.20 16.21 -16.30
CA CYS A 301 -0.60 15.11 -16.84
C CYS A 301 -2.04 15.53 -17.13
N ILE A 302 -2.61 16.42 -16.32
CA ILE A 302 -4.00 16.87 -16.42
C ILE A 302 -4.14 18.08 -17.36
N VAL A 303 -3.20 19.01 -17.27
CA VAL A 303 -3.09 20.25 -18.04
C VAL A 303 -1.76 20.19 -18.81
N PRO A 304 -1.77 19.66 -20.04
CA PRO A 304 -0.55 19.59 -20.86
C PRO A 304 0.05 20.98 -21.08
N VAL A 305 1.38 21.08 -21.10
CA VAL A 305 2.12 22.36 -21.25
C VAL A 305 1.66 23.13 -22.49
N ASN A 306 1.45 22.44 -23.62
CA ASN A 306 0.98 23.04 -24.86
C ASN A 306 -0.49 23.53 -24.84
N ARG A 307 -1.20 23.33 -23.72
CA ARG A 307 -2.57 23.77 -23.49
C ARG A 307 -2.72 24.66 -22.26
N PHE A 308 -1.62 25.07 -21.62
CA PHE A 308 -1.69 25.83 -20.38
C PHE A 308 -2.39 27.18 -20.56
N GLU A 309 -2.08 27.93 -21.64
CA GLU A 309 -2.79 29.18 -21.94
C GLU A 309 -4.28 28.99 -22.18
N GLU A 310 -4.66 27.87 -22.81
CA GLU A 310 -6.07 27.51 -23.03
C GLU A 310 -6.77 27.25 -21.69
N PHE A 311 -6.06 26.58 -20.77
CA PHE A 311 -6.52 26.31 -19.41
C PHE A 311 -6.72 27.59 -18.62
N GLU A 312 -5.76 28.50 -18.58
CA GLU A 312 -5.83 29.76 -17.81
C GLU A 312 -7.01 30.66 -18.22
N ARG A 313 -7.44 30.57 -19.48
CA ARG A 313 -8.59 31.31 -20.00
C ARG A 313 -9.94 30.65 -19.70
N LEU A 314 -9.96 29.46 -19.08
CA LEU A 314 -11.21 28.80 -18.72
C LEU A 314 -11.91 29.58 -17.60
N GLY A 315 -13.13 30.01 -17.88
CA GLY A 315 -14.05 30.54 -16.86
C GLY A 315 -14.94 29.45 -16.25
N ASN A 316 -15.89 29.88 -15.41
CA ASN A 316 -16.94 29.04 -14.85
C ASN A 316 -17.99 28.63 -15.90
N ASN A 317 -17.57 28.01 -17.01
CA ASN A 317 -18.41 27.54 -18.09
C ASN A 317 -18.24 26.03 -18.29
N ARG A 318 -19.34 25.30 -18.04
CA ARG A 318 -19.37 23.84 -18.08
C ARG A 318 -18.88 23.25 -19.41
N ASP A 319 -19.35 23.78 -20.54
CA ASP A 319 -19.05 23.19 -21.85
C ASP A 319 -17.61 23.47 -22.30
N SER A 320 -17.08 24.64 -21.95
CA SER A 320 -15.66 24.95 -22.17
C SER A 320 -14.75 24.01 -21.39
N VAL A 321 -15.08 23.73 -20.12
CA VAL A 321 -14.32 22.77 -19.30
C VAL A 321 -14.40 21.36 -19.88
N ILE A 322 -15.58 20.90 -20.31
CA ILE A 322 -15.72 19.59 -20.96
C ILE A 322 -14.87 19.52 -22.24
N ARG A 323 -14.95 20.54 -23.11
CA ARG A 323 -14.17 20.58 -24.35
C ARG A 323 -12.67 20.55 -24.10
N PHE A 324 -12.18 21.31 -23.11
CA PHE A 324 -10.79 21.27 -22.69
C PHE A 324 -10.39 19.87 -22.22
N SER A 325 -11.20 19.25 -21.36
CA SER A 325 -10.92 17.93 -20.78
C SER A 325 -10.81 16.84 -21.85
N VAL A 326 -11.69 16.89 -22.87
CA VAL A 326 -11.64 15.99 -24.02
C VAL A 326 -10.33 16.16 -24.79
N ARG A 327 -9.93 17.41 -25.09
CA ARG A 327 -8.66 17.71 -25.78
C ARG A 327 -7.42 17.31 -24.98
N SER A 328 -7.49 17.39 -23.65
CA SER A 328 -6.40 17.01 -22.73
C SER A 328 -6.41 15.51 -22.38
N GLY A 329 -7.39 14.74 -22.85
CA GLY A 329 -7.44 13.30 -22.66
C GLY A 329 -7.89 12.85 -21.27
N VAL A 330 -8.47 13.73 -20.45
CA VAL A 330 -8.85 13.48 -19.05
C VAL A 330 -10.35 13.62 -18.79
N GLY A 331 -10.83 13.12 -17.65
CA GLY A 331 -12.19 13.33 -17.18
C GLY A 331 -12.41 14.77 -16.69
N PRO A 332 -13.59 15.37 -16.92
CA PRO A 332 -13.82 16.80 -16.63
C PRO A 332 -13.72 17.17 -15.15
N GLY A 333 -13.98 16.23 -14.25
CA GLY A 333 -13.77 16.45 -12.82
C GLY A 333 -12.32 16.83 -12.47
N LEU A 334 -11.32 16.27 -13.17
CA LEU A 334 -9.90 16.57 -12.92
C LEU A 334 -9.58 18.01 -13.31
N THR A 335 -10.07 18.47 -14.46
CA THR A 335 -9.90 19.86 -14.90
C THR A 335 -10.56 20.82 -13.90
N VAL A 336 -11.77 20.53 -13.42
CA VAL A 336 -12.40 21.32 -12.35
C VAL A 336 -11.56 21.31 -11.08
N GLY A 337 -11.01 20.16 -10.69
CA GLY A 337 -10.09 20.05 -9.56
C GLY A 337 -8.88 20.99 -9.70
N GLN A 338 -8.24 21.01 -10.86
CA GLN A 338 -7.14 21.93 -11.16
C GLN A 338 -7.57 23.39 -11.12
N MET A 339 -8.72 23.75 -11.72
CA MET A 339 -9.21 25.13 -11.71
C MET A 339 -9.51 25.63 -10.30
N GLN A 340 -10.10 24.78 -9.44
CA GLN A 340 -10.37 25.11 -8.04
C GLN A 340 -9.07 25.22 -7.22
N HIS A 341 -8.09 24.35 -7.45
CA HIS A 341 -6.78 24.41 -6.80
C HIS A 341 -6.03 25.71 -7.14
N ASN A 342 -6.03 26.08 -8.43
CA ASN A 342 -5.42 27.32 -8.93
C ASN A 342 -6.26 28.59 -8.67
N ARG A 343 -7.35 28.47 -7.90
CA ARG A 343 -8.24 29.59 -7.53
C ARG A 343 -8.87 30.34 -8.71
N MET A 344 -8.95 29.70 -9.88
CA MET A 344 -9.61 30.25 -11.07
C MET A 344 -11.13 30.28 -10.91
N ILE A 345 -11.66 29.33 -10.13
CA ILE A 345 -13.07 29.25 -9.74
C ILE A 345 -13.19 28.89 -8.26
N ALA A 346 -14.30 29.25 -7.62
CA ALA A 346 -14.53 28.91 -6.22
C ALA A 346 -14.76 27.39 -6.03
N PRO A 347 -14.45 26.82 -4.84
CA PRO A 347 -14.54 25.37 -4.58
C PRO A 347 -15.93 24.74 -4.75
N ASP A 348 -17.00 25.55 -4.71
CA ASP A 348 -18.39 25.13 -4.92
C ASP A 348 -18.79 25.06 -6.40
N LYS A 349 -18.00 25.64 -7.32
CA LYS A 349 -18.34 25.75 -8.74
C LYS A 349 -17.97 24.51 -9.55
N LEU A 350 -18.83 24.18 -10.52
CA LEU A 350 -18.69 23.07 -11.47
C LEU A 350 -18.56 21.68 -10.83
N ASN A 351 -18.99 21.52 -9.58
CA ASN A 351 -18.93 20.25 -8.87
C ASN A 351 -19.83 19.17 -9.51
N GLU A 352 -20.81 19.55 -10.32
CA GLU A 352 -21.61 18.64 -11.15
C GLU A 352 -20.79 17.90 -12.23
N LEU A 353 -19.59 18.40 -12.57
CA LEU A 353 -18.65 17.72 -13.46
C LEU A 353 -17.74 16.73 -12.70
N LYS A 354 -17.71 16.79 -11.37
CA LYS A 354 -17.02 15.83 -10.52
C LYS A 354 -17.93 14.65 -10.18
N LYS A 355 -17.31 13.55 -9.78
CA LYS A 355 -18.01 12.41 -9.18
C LYS A 355 -17.56 12.28 -7.74
N PHE A 356 -18.53 12.30 -6.83
CA PHE A 356 -18.33 11.96 -5.43
C PHE A 356 -18.85 10.55 -5.17
N TRP A 357 -18.13 9.79 -4.35
CA TRP A 357 -18.44 8.42 -3.98
C TRP A 357 -18.81 8.33 -2.49
N LYS A 358 -19.71 7.40 -2.18
CA LYS A 358 -19.95 6.92 -0.82
C LYS A 358 -19.05 5.71 -0.56
N TRP A 359 -18.86 5.35 0.71
CA TRP A 359 -18.11 4.14 1.04
C TRP A 359 -18.78 2.87 0.48
N SER A 360 -20.11 2.84 0.41
CA SER A 360 -20.88 1.77 -0.25
C SER A 360 -20.54 1.60 -1.72
N ASP A 361 -20.18 2.68 -2.43
CA ASP A 361 -19.78 2.62 -3.84
C ASP A 361 -18.36 2.03 -4.01
N LEU A 362 -17.61 1.90 -2.91
CA LEU A 362 -16.21 1.47 -2.88
C LEU A 362 -16.03 0.09 -2.26
N GLU A 363 -17.03 -0.44 -1.54
CA GLU A 363 -16.95 -1.72 -0.84
C GLU A 363 -16.52 -2.89 -1.73
N ARG A 364 -16.94 -2.90 -3.00
CA ARG A 364 -16.61 -3.96 -3.95
C ARG A 364 -15.21 -3.86 -4.57
N VAL A 365 -14.55 -2.71 -4.43
CA VAL A 365 -13.24 -2.45 -5.04
C VAL A 365 -12.12 -2.26 -4.02
N LEU A 366 -12.47 -2.06 -2.75
CA LEU A 366 -11.52 -2.05 -1.65
C LEU A 366 -11.15 -3.49 -1.29
N ASP A 367 -9.85 -3.73 -1.16
CA ASP A 367 -9.30 -5.05 -0.87
C ASP A 367 -9.46 -5.49 0.58
#